data_AF-A0A6L8WC62-F1
#
_entry.id   AF-A0A6L8WC62-F1
#
_cell.length_a   1.000
_cell.length_b   1.000
_cell.length_c   1.000
_cell.angle_alpha   90.00
_cell.angle_beta   90.00
_cell.angle_gamma   90.00
#
_symmetry.space_group_name_H-M   'P 1'
#
loop_
_entity.id
_entity.type
_entity.pdbx_description
1 polymer ?
#
loop_
_entity_poly.entity_id
_entity_poly.type
_entity_poly.pdbx_seq_one_letter_code
_entity_poly.pdbx_strand_id
1 'polypeptide(L)' 'FMNKVDLVDDEELIELVEMEIRELLSEYDFPGDDIPIVGGSALAALEGRDDEIGKEAILKLMEAVDASIPQPEREID' A
#
# COMPACT_ATOMS: atom_id res chain seq x y z
N PHE A 1 0.72 -2.35 0.08
CA PHE A 1 1.16 -1.53 1.23
C PHE A 1 2.64 -1.77 1.45
N MET A 2 3.45 -0.71 1.42
CA MET A 2 4.89 -0.76 1.68
C MET A 2 5.12 -0.30 3.12
N ASN A 3 5.41 -1.26 4.01
CA ASN A 3 5.55 -1.02 5.44
C ASN A 3 6.98 -0.60 5.81
N LYS A 4 7.13 -0.02 7.01
CA LYS A 4 8.40 0.41 7.63
C LYS A 4 9.06 1.62 6.96
N VAL A 5 8.26 2.50 6.35
CA VAL A 5 8.75 3.78 5.81
C VAL A 5 9.43 4.62 6.90
N ASP A 6 9.07 4.46 8.18
CA ASP A 6 9.71 5.12 9.31
C ASP A 6 11.16 4.69 9.59
N LEU A 7 11.65 3.62 8.94
CA LEU A 7 13.02 3.13 9.05
C LEU A 7 13.89 3.46 7.83
N VAL A 8 13.31 4.13 6.83
CA VAL A 8 13.97 4.47 5.57
C VAL A 8 13.91 5.98 5.39
N ASP A 9 15.06 6.63 5.54
CA ASP A 9 15.16 8.09 5.45
C ASP A 9 15.37 8.59 4.01
N ASP A 10 15.61 7.68 3.06
CA ASP A 10 15.94 7.97 1.67
C ASP A 10 14.73 7.74 0.75
N GLU A 11 14.20 8.84 0.20
CA GLU A 11 13.08 8.84 -0.73
C GLU A 11 13.40 8.10 -2.04
N GLU A 12 14.65 8.16 -2.52
CA GLU A 12 15.06 7.44 -3.74
C GLU A 12 15.01 5.92 -3.53
N LEU A 13 15.31 5.45 -2.31
CA LEU A 13 15.25 4.02 -1.99
C LEU A 13 13.80 3.53 -1.93
N ILE A 14 12.88 4.38 -1.45
CA ILE A 14 11.44 4.10 -1.42
C ILE A 14 10.89 3.98 -2.85
N GLU A 15 11.24 4.93 -3.73
CA GLU A 15 10.82 4.91 -5.14
C GLU A 15 11.37 3.68 -5.88
N LEU A 16 12.62 3.30 -5.62
CA LEU A 16 13.23 2.10 -6.20
C LEU A 16 12.48 0.82 -5.79
N VAL A 17 12.16 0.67 -4.50
CA VAL A 17 11.41 -0.48 -4.02
C VAL A 17 10.00 -0.52 -4.61
N GLU A 18 9.35 0.65 -4.76
CA GLU A 18 8.04 0.72 -5.43
C GLU A 18 8.13 0.22 -6.88
N MET A 19 9.13 0.67 -7.63
CA MET A 19 9.37 0.23 -9.01
C MET A 19 9.60 -1.29 -9.09
N GLU A 20 10.44 -1.86 -8.21
CA GLU A 20 10.66 -3.32 -8.14
C GLU A 20 9.36 -4.09 -7.85
N ILE A 21 8.49 -3.58 -6.96
CA ILE A 21 7.18 -4.19 -6.68
C ILE A 21 6.29 -4.17 -7.93
N ARG A 22 6.27 -3.06 -8.68
CA ARG A 22 5.45 -2.92 -9.90
C ARG A 22 5.93 -3.84 -11.01
N GLU A 23 7.25 -3.94 -11.19
CA GLU A 23 7.87 -4.87 -12.13
C GLU A 23 7.52 -6.32 -11.79
N LEU A 24 7.63 -6.69 -10.51
CA LEU A 24 7.27 -8.03 -10.04
C LEU A 24 5.79 -8.34 -10.27
N LEU A 25 4.89 -7.41 -9.97
CA LEU A 25 3.45 -7.59 -10.24
C LEU A 25 3.20 -7.81 -11.74
N SER A 26 3.85 -7.02 -12.59
CA SER A 26 3.74 -7.12 -14.04
C SER A 26 4.30 -8.45 -14.57
N GLU A 27 5.39 -8.97 -13.98
CA GLU A 27 5.95 -10.29 -14.30
C GLU A 27 4.95 -11.42 -14.08
N TYR A 28 4.08 -11.30 -13.06
CA TYR A 28 3.04 -12.28 -12.74
C TYR A 28 1.68 -11.96 -13.37
N ASP A 29 1.65 -11.16 -14.45
CA ASP A 29 0.42 -10.78 -15.18
C ASP A 29 -0.60 -9.97 -14.34
N PHE A 30 -0.17 -9.33 -13.25
CA PHE A 30 -0.99 -8.36 -12.51
C PHE A 30 -0.78 -6.95 -13.09
N PRO A 31 -1.77 -6.05 -12.98
CA PRO A 31 -1.64 -4.67 -13.46
C PRO A 31 -0.75 -3.84 -12.52
N GLY A 32 0.57 -4.03 -12.61
CA GLY A 32 1.56 -3.43 -11.72
C GLY A 32 1.52 -1.90 -11.69
N ASP A 33 1.20 -1.26 -12.81
CA ASP A 33 1.07 0.21 -12.89
C ASP A 33 -0.22 0.73 -12.24
N ASP A 34 -1.30 -0.05 -12.25
CA ASP A 34 -2.61 0.38 -11.76
C ASP A 34 -2.86 0.01 -10.29
N ILE A 35 -2.16 -0.98 -9.75
CA ILE A 35 -2.33 -1.42 -8.37
C ILE A 35 -1.84 -0.30 -7.41
N PRO A 36 -2.68 0.16 -6.47
CA PRO A 36 -2.28 1.19 -5.53
C PRO A 36 -1.25 0.67 -4.52
N ILE A 37 -0.12 1.38 -4.42
CA ILE A 37 0.92 1.14 -3.42
C ILE A 37 0.91 2.31 -2.45
N VAL A 38 0.50 2.04 -1.20
CA VAL A 38 0.53 3.02 -0.11
C VAL A 38 1.72 2.73 0.79
N GLY A 39 2.59 3.72 0.98
CA GLY A 39 3.70 3.68 1.93
C GLY A 39 3.27 4.09 3.34
N GLY A 40 3.82 3.45 4.36
CA GLY A 40 3.60 3.85 5.75
C GLY A 40 4.32 2.97 6.77
N SER A 41 3.96 3.14 8.04
CA SER A 41 4.44 2.39 9.18
C SER A 41 3.26 1.90 10.02
N ALA A 42 3.00 0.60 9.94
CA ALA A 42 1.98 -0.06 10.77
C ALA A 42 2.31 0.06 12.27
N LEU A 43 3.60 0.11 12.62
CA LEU A 43 4.03 0.31 14.01
C LEU A 43 3.72 1.74 14.48
N ALA A 44 4.05 2.76 13.67
CA ALA A 44 3.73 4.14 14.01
C ALA A 44 2.21 4.36 14.14
N ALA A 45 1.40 3.69 13.30
CA ALA A 45 -0.05 3.68 13.41
C ALA A 45 -0.55 3.07 14.72
N LEU A 46 0.04 1.93 15.13
CA LEU A 46 -0.33 1.24 16.37
C LEU A 46 0.06 2.02 17.62
N GLU A 47 1.24 2.66 17.59
CA GLU A 47 1.78 3.43 18.71
C GLU A 47 1.22 4.85 18.79
N GLY A 48 0.56 5.35 17.73
CA GLY A 48 0.14 6.75 17.62
C GLY A 48 1.34 7.71 17.61
N ARG A 49 2.49 7.26 17.08
CA ARG A 49 3.75 8.01 17.08
C ARG A 49 3.80 9.08 15.99
N ASP A 50 3.21 8.76 14.84
CA ASP A 50 3.16 9.63 13.66
C ASP A 50 1.86 9.34 12.91
N ASP A 51 1.02 10.37 12.76
CA ASP A 51 -0.28 10.23 12.10
C ASP A 51 -0.14 10.11 10.57
N GLU A 52 0.83 10.80 9.95
CA GLU A 52 0.95 10.88 8.48
C GLU A 52 1.34 9.52 7.89
N ILE A 53 2.45 8.95 8.38
CA ILE A 53 2.92 7.63 7.96
C ILE A 53 2.22 6.50 8.70
N GLY A 54 1.52 6.80 9.80
CA GLY A 54 0.79 5.82 10.59
C GLY A 54 -0.70 5.79 10.25
N LYS A 55 -1.51 6.46 11.09
CA LYS A 55 -2.98 6.39 11.03
C LYS A 55 -3.53 6.77 9.66
N GLU A 56 -3.05 7.87 9.07
CA GLU A 56 -3.51 8.37 7.79
C GLU A 56 -3.10 7.45 6.65
N ALA A 57 -1.90 6.87 6.67
CA ALA A 57 -1.48 5.86 5.70
C ALA A 57 -2.37 4.60 5.75
N ILE A 58 -2.80 4.17 6.94
CA ILE A 58 -3.75 3.05 7.08
C ILE A 58 -5.12 3.42 6.53
N LEU A 59 -5.62 4.63 6.78
CA LEU A 59 -6.88 5.09 6.20
C LEU A 59 -6.83 5.14 4.67
N LYS A 60 -5.75 5.70 4.09
CA LYS A 60 -5.49 5.70 2.64
C LYS A 60 -5.43 4.27 2.07
N LEU A 61 -4.82 3.33 2.80
CA LEU A 61 -4.80 1.92 2.41
C LEU A 61 -6.21 1.33 2.35
N MET A 62 -7.06 1.59 3.36
CA MET A 62 -8.44 1.09 3.36
C MET A 62 -9.28 1.73 2.24
N GLU A 63 -9.10 3.01 1.98
CA GLU A 63 -9.75 3.69 0.84
C GLU A 63 -9.34 3.08 -0.50
N ALA A 64 -8.05 2.76 -0.68
CA ALA A 64 -7.56 2.09 -1.88
C ALA A 64 -8.14 0.67 -2.03
N VAL A 65 -8.27 -0.08 -0.92
CA VAL A 65 -8.92 -1.39 -0.91
C VAL A 65 -10.38 -1.29 -1.34
N ASP A 66 -11.14 -0.37 -0.75
CA ASP A 66 -12.55 -0.16 -1.06
C ASP A 66 -12.77 0.28 -2.52
N ALA A 67 -11.83 1.03 -3.11
CA ALA A 67 -11.90 1.51 -4.49
C ALA A 67 -11.45 0.46 -5.52
N SER A 68 -10.42 -0.32 -5.22
CA SER A 68 -9.79 -1.22 -6.19
C SER A 68 -10.32 -2.65 -6.16
N ILE A 69 -10.87 -3.11 -5.04
CA ILE A 69 -11.37 -4.49 -4.91
C ILE A 69 -12.90 -4.50 -5.07
N PRO A 70 -13.44 -5.05 -6.17
CA PRO A 70 -14.87 -5.13 -6.36
C PRO A 70 -15.50 -6.05 -5.32
N GLN A 71 -16.73 -5.72 -4.90
CA GLN A 71 -17.48 -6.64 -4.04
C GLN A 71 -17.76 -7.94 -4.82
N PRO A 72 -17.51 -9.11 -4.21
CA PRO A 72 -17.79 -10.38 -4.85
C PRO A 72 -19.29 -10.52 -5.12
N GLU A 73 -19.64 -11.18 -6.23
CA GLU A 73 -21.03 -11.51 -6.52
C GLU A 73 -21.60 -12.35 -5.38
N ARG A 74 -22.77 -11.94 -4.89
CA ARG A 74 -23.50 -12.71 -3.89
C ARG A 74 -24.28 -13.77 -4.64
N GLU A 75 -24.04 -15.05 -4.36
CA GLU A 75 -24.87 -16.12 -4.89
C GLU A 75 -26.32 -15.91 -4.44
N ILE A 76 -27.22 -15.76 -5.41
CA ILE A 76 -28.67 -15.74 -5.21
C ILE A 76 -29.15 -17.07 -5.81
N ASP A 77 -29.74 -17.93 -4.98
CA ASP A 77 -30.45 -19.13 -5.45
C ASP A 77 -31.69 -18.74 -6.27
#